data_AF-A0A1C0AZ92-F1
#
_entry.id   AF-A0A1C0AZ92-F1
#
_cell.length_a   1.000
_cell.length_b   1.000
_cell.length_c   1.000
_cell.angle_alpha   90.00
_cell.angle_beta   90.00
_cell.angle_gamma   90.00
#
_symmetry.space_group_name_H-M   'P 1'
#
loop_
_entity.id
_entity.type
_entity.pdbx_description
1 polymer ?
#
loop_
_entity_poly.entity_id
_entity_poly.type
_entity_poly.pdbx_seq_one_letter_code
_entity_poly.pdbx_strand_id
1 'polypeptide(L)' 'MQKYKVLEKNSEKRTKCIVYTRVMGYHRPVESFNIGKKGEHRQREQFIESKSCL' A
#
# COMPACT_ATOMS: atom_id res chain seq x y z
N MET A 1 -6.68 22.82 5.40
CA MET A 1 -5.69 23.00 6.51
C MET A 1 -6.05 22.29 7.82
N GLN A 2 -7.32 22.19 8.25
CA GLN A 2 -7.69 21.52 9.52
C GLN A 2 -7.27 20.04 9.64
N LYS A 3 -7.29 19.28 8.53
CA LYS A 3 -6.95 17.84 8.52
C LYS A 3 -5.52 17.55 9.01
N TYR A 4 -4.57 18.43 8.70
CA TYR A 4 -3.17 18.29 9.10
C TYR A 4 -2.96 18.59 10.59
N LYS A 5 -3.73 19.50 11.19
CA LYS A 5 -3.66 19.81 12.63
C LYS A 5 -4.06 18.63 13.52
N VAL A 6 -5.11 17.88 13.13
CA VAL A 6 -5.55 16.66 13.84
C VAL A 6 -4.48 15.57 13.73
N LEU A 7 -3.86 15.46 12.56
CA LEU A 7 -2.77 14.52 12.31
C LEU A 7 -1.55 14.81 13.19
N GLU A 8 -1.10 16.07 13.28
CA GLU A 8 0.05 16.46 14.11
C GLU A 8 -0.20 16.24 15.61
N LYS A 9 -1.39 16.61 16.11
CA LYS A 9 -1.76 16.46 17.54
C LYS A 9 -1.71 15.00 18.02
N ASN A 10 -1.83 14.04 17.10
CA ASN A 10 -1.86 12.62 17.41
C ASN A 10 -0.59 11.87 16.98
N SER A 11 0.51 12.57 16.67
CA SER A 11 1.76 11.99 16.16
C SER A 11 2.33 10.90 17.08
N GLU A 12 2.35 11.14 18.40
CA GLU A 12 2.89 10.22 19.42
C GLU A 12 2.10 8.91 19.55
N LYS A 13 0.83 8.91 19.11
CA LYS A 13 -0.05 7.73 19.18
C LYS A 13 -0.01 6.89 17.90
N ARG A 14 0.83 7.25 16.92
CA ARG A 14 0.85 6.56 15.63
C ARG A 14 1.69 5.30 15.69
N THR A 15 1.15 4.24 15.12
CA THR A 15 1.90 3.05 14.76
C THR A 15 2.10 3.03 13.24
N LYS A 16 3.26 2.54 12.80
CA LYS A 16 3.55 2.37 11.38
C LYS A 16 2.59 1.33 10.77
N CYS A 17 1.91 1.71 9.70
CA CYS A 17 1.09 0.78 8.93
C CYS A 17 2.00 -0.10 8.05
N ILE A 18 1.90 -1.42 8.19
CA ILE A 18 2.63 -2.37 7.36
C ILE A 18 1.69 -2.86 6.26
N VAL A 19 2.06 -2.62 5.01
CA VAL A 19 1.28 -3.05 3.84
C VAL A 19 1.78 -4.42 3.39
N TYR A 20 0.85 -5.37 3.27
CA TYR A 20 1.12 -6.71 2.76
C TYR A 20 0.53 -6.88 1.37
N THR A 21 1.19 -7.68 0.54
CA THR A 21 0.70 -8.04 -0.79
C THR A 21 0.98 -9.51 -1.09
N ARG A 22 0.26 -10.09 -2.04
CA ARG A 22 0.42 -11.49 -2.43
C ARG A 22 1.63 -11.66 -3.37
N VAL A 23 2.51 -12.60 -3.02
CA VAL A 23 3.66 -13.04 -3.81
C VAL A 23 3.54 -14.54 -4.02
N MET A 24 3.28 -14.98 -5.25
CA MET A 24 3.23 -16.40 -5.65
C MET A 24 2.44 -17.31 -4.69
N GLY A 25 1.38 -16.79 -4.04
CA GLY A 25 0.49 -17.58 -3.17
C GLY A 25 0.53 -17.24 -1.68
N TYR A 26 1.53 -16.51 -1.18
CA TYR A 26 1.62 -16.10 0.23
C TYR A 26 1.63 -14.58 0.42
N HIS A 27 1.35 -14.12 1.65
CA HIS A 27 1.40 -12.70 2.01
C HIS A 27 2.81 -12.29 2.42
N ARG A 28 3.34 -11.24 1.82
CA ARG A 28 4.66 -10.69 2.11
C ARG A 28 4.57 -9.17 2.33
N PRO A 29 5.26 -8.61 3.33
CA PRO A 29 5.23 -7.16 3.55
C PRO A 29 5.96 -6.46 2.40
N VAL A 30 5.34 -5.43 1.83
CA VAL A 30 5.89 -4.67 0.68
C VAL A 30 7.24 -4.04 1.06
N GLU A 31 7.41 -3.64 2.31
CA GLU A 31 8.65 -3.06 2.82
C GLU A 31 9.86 -3.99 2.72
N SER A 32 9.64 -5.31 2.70
CA SER A 32 10.70 -6.32 2.57
C SER A 32 11.18 -6.52 1.12
N PHE A 33 10.67 -5.75 0.16
CA PHE A 33 10.98 -5.93 -1.25
C PHE A 33 12.39 -5.40 -1.57
N ASN A 34 13.20 -6.23 -2.23
CA ASN A 34 14.47 -5.81 -2.80
C ASN A 34 14.24 -4.97 -4.08
N ILE A 35 15.31 -4.43 -4.68
CA ILE A 35 15.22 -3.55 -5.85
C ILE A 35 14.53 -4.23 -7.03
N GLY A 36 14.87 -5.49 -7.33
CA GLY A 36 14.25 -6.26 -8.41
C GLY A 36 12.75 -6.48 -8.20
N LYS A 37 12.36 -6.89 -6.98
CA LYS A 37 10.94 -7.12 -6.64
C LYS A 37 10.13 -5.82 -6.63
N LYS A 38 10.73 -4.69 -6.24
CA LYS A 38 10.11 -3.35 -6.39
C LYS A 38 9.92 -2.97 -7.86
N GLY A 39 10.81 -3.41 -8.75
CA GLY A 39 10.66 -3.26 -10.21
C GLY A 39 9.48 -4.06 -10.73
N GLU A 40 9.47 -5.37 -10.49
CA GLU A 40 8.36 -6.25 -10.92
C GLU A 40 7.01 -5.80 -10.34
N HIS A 41 6.95 -5.43 -9.06
CA HIS A 41 5.70 -5.00 -8.45
C HIS A 41 5.12 -3.74 -9.12
N ARG A 42 5.96 -2.82 -9.61
CA ARG A 42 5.54 -1.61 -10.34
C ARG A 42 5.03 -1.90 -11.75
N GLN A 43 5.39 -3.04 -12.33
CA GLN A 43 4.94 -3.48 -13.66
C GLN A 43 3.63 -4.30 -13.61
N ARG A 44 3.06 -4.52 -12.42
CA ARG A 44 1.79 -5.24 -12.29
C ARG A 44 0.63 -4.35 -12.73
N GLU A 45 -0.13 -4.81 -13.72
CA GLU A 45 -1.38 -4.20 -14.12
C GLU A 45 -2.50 -4.54 -13.12
N GLN A 46 -3.25 -3.51 -12.71
CA GLN A 46 -4.40 -3.67 -11.82
C GLN A 46 -5.67 -3.74 -12.65
N PHE A 47 -6.53 -4.70 -12.35
CA PHE A 47 -7.86 -4.72 -12.92
C PHE A 47 -8.67 -3.53 -12.40
N ILE A 48 -9.29 -2.80 -13.32
CA ILE A 48 -10.22 -1.70 -13.02
C ILE A 48 -11.59 -2.16 -13.50
N GLU A 49 -12.54 -2.30 -12.58
CA GLU A 49 -13.91 -2.63 -12.92
C GLU A 49 -14.52 -1.53 -13.81
N SER A 50 -15.16 -1.93 -14.90
CA SER A 50 -15.84 -0.99 -15.80
C SER A 50 -17.17 -0.55 -15.19
N LYS A 51 -17.46 0.76 -15.26
CA LYS A 51 -18.75 1.33 -14.82
C LYS A 51 -19.96 0.73 -15.53
N SER A 52 -19.75 0.11 -16.69
CA SER A 52 -20.81 -0.51 -17.51
C SER A 52 -21.17 -1.94 -17.07
N CYS A 53 -20.49 -2.51 -16.07
CA CYS A 53 -20.75 -3.86 -15.58
C CYS A 53 -21.79 -3.90 -14.42
N LEU A 54 -22.57 -2.83 -14.25
CA LEU A 54 -23.67 -2.72 -13.28
C LEU A 54 -25.01 -2.54 -13.99
#